data_AF-A0A397F3I5-F1
#
_entry.id   AF-A0A397F3I5-F1
#
_cell.length_a   1.000
_cell.length_b   1.000
_cell.length_c   1.000
_cell.angle_alpha   90.00
_cell.angle_beta   90.00
_cell.angle_gamma   90.00
#
_symmetry.space_group_name_H-M   'P 1'
#
loop_
_entity.id
_entity.type
_entity.pdbx_description
1 polymer ?
#
loop_
_entity_poly.entity_id
_entity_poly.type
_entity_poly.pdbx_seq_one_letter_code
_entity_poly.pdbx_strand_id
1 'polypeptide(L)'
;MSVYKVSAALDVPRRTLRDWMAQRHEILAYDGNLKNMKLEPGGRYEDFPDPPGLIEFINHVRDNERALTTTHLILWIKANQREWLTNYLATQQQRTSYDSLLRLLQRLCDRHGFSRQRPTKNKVKQADLADVQSEFAAEFHREYIAYGKDCVYNVNETGIYYDMPPRYIWAGEAETRKSPAVRSIRLA
;
A
#
# COMPACT_ATOMS: atom_id res chain seq x y z
N MET A 1 -19.43 -13.82 35.99
CA MET A 1 -18.99 -12.68 36.82
C MET A 1 -19.89 -11.49 36.50
N SER A 2 -20.39 -10.73 37.49
CA SER A 2 -21.28 -9.58 37.21
C SER A 2 -20.49 -8.40 36.60
N VAL A 3 -21.08 -7.67 35.64
CA VAL A 3 -20.51 -6.45 35.02
C VAL A 3 -20.07 -5.43 36.08
N TYR A 4 -20.74 -5.41 37.23
CA TYR A 4 -20.37 -4.57 38.38
C TYR A 4 -19.00 -4.94 38.96
N LYS A 5 -18.76 -6.24 39.21
CA LYS A 5 -17.50 -6.73 39.75
C LYS A 5 -16.34 -6.51 38.77
N VAL A 6 -16.60 -6.68 37.48
CA VAL A 6 -15.61 -6.47 36.42
C VAL A 6 -15.28 -4.99 36.26
N SER A 7 -16.28 -4.11 36.31
CA SER A 7 -16.09 -2.66 36.24
C SER A 7 -15.22 -2.15 37.39
N ALA A 8 -15.49 -2.60 38.62
CA ALA A 8 -14.72 -2.20 39.79
C ALA A 8 -13.28 -2.75 39.77
N ALA A 9 -13.06 -3.96 39.24
CA ALA A 9 -11.74 -4.56 39.17
C ALA A 9 -10.85 -3.97 38.08
N LEU A 10 -11.44 -3.55 36.95
CA LEU A 10 -10.70 -3.04 35.78
C LEU A 10 -10.67 -1.51 35.69
N ASP A 11 -11.37 -0.81 36.59
CA ASP A 11 -11.61 0.65 36.54
C ASP A 11 -12.17 1.13 35.18
N VAL A 12 -13.00 0.30 34.55
CA VAL A 12 -13.65 0.60 33.26
C VAL A 12 -15.12 0.92 33.50
N PRO A 13 -15.67 2.01 32.92
CA PRO A 13 -17.08 2.33 33.04
C PRO A 13 -17.99 1.17 32.60
N ARG A 14 -19.05 0.91 33.38
CA ARG A 14 -20.04 -0.14 33.10
C ARG A 14 -20.71 -0.02 31.72
N ARG A 15 -20.74 1.17 31.14
CA ARG A 15 -21.25 1.40 29.78
C ARG A 15 -20.32 0.80 28.74
N THR A 16 -19.03 1.11 28.82
CA THR A 16 -17.99 0.56 27.94
C THR A 16 -17.96 -0.98 27.97
N LEU A 17 -18.06 -1.59 29.15
CA LEU A 17 -18.11 -3.05 29.26
C LEU A 17 -19.35 -3.66 28.60
N ARG A 18 -20.50 -2.97 28.64
CA ARG A 18 -21.71 -3.39 27.95
C ARG A 18 -21.58 -3.24 26.44
N ASP A 19 -20.98 -2.15 25.97
CA ASP A 19 -20.74 -1.90 24.56
C ASP A 19 -19.77 -2.95 23.96
N TRP A 20 -18.69 -3.28 24.68
CA TRP A 20 -17.78 -4.37 24.30
C TRP A 20 -18.46 -5.74 24.31
N MET A 21 -19.32 -6.02 25.29
CA MET A 21 -20.09 -7.27 25.33
C MET A 21 -21.10 -7.38 24.18
N ALA A 22 -21.68 -6.25 23.75
CA ALA A 22 -22.59 -6.19 22.61
C ALA A 22 -21.84 -6.42 21.29
N GLN A 23 -20.65 -5.82 21.14
CA GLN A 23 -19.79 -5.95 19.96
C GLN A 23 -18.81 -7.13 20.04
N ARG A 24 -18.95 -8.03 21.02
CA ARG A 24 -17.94 -9.06 21.33
C ARG A 24 -17.57 -9.94 20.14
N HIS A 25 -18.55 -10.24 19.29
CA HIS A 25 -18.35 -11.12 18.15
C HIS A 25 -17.49 -10.45 17.09
N GLU A 26 -17.74 -9.16 16.81
CA GLU A 26 -16.95 -8.36 15.89
C GLU A 26 -15.53 -8.13 16.42
N ILE A 27 -15.38 -7.84 17.70
CA ILE A 27 -14.07 -7.65 18.34
C ILE A 27 -13.22 -8.91 18.27
N LEU A 28 -13.81 -10.07 18.55
CA LEU A 28 -13.10 -11.36 18.54
C LEU A 28 -12.84 -11.88 17.12
N ALA A 29 -13.65 -11.50 16.14
CA ALA A 29 -13.49 -11.88 14.74
C ALA A 29 -12.58 -10.92 13.95
N TYR A 30 -12.12 -9.81 14.54
CA TYR A 30 -11.29 -8.83 13.86
C TYR A 30 -9.89 -9.38 13.56
N ASP A 31 -9.56 -9.47 12.27
CA ASP A 31 -8.27 -9.93 11.74
C ASP A 31 -7.39 -8.78 11.21
N GLY A 32 -7.83 -7.54 11.39
CA GLY A 32 -7.15 -6.34 10.91
C GLY A 32 -6.02 -5.85 11.83
N ASN A 33 -5.54 -4.63 11.56
CA ASN A 33 -4.44 -4.03 12.30
C ASN A 33 -4.83 -3.70 13.76
N LEU A 34 -4.27 -4.45 14.71
CA LEU A 34 -4.51 -4.32 16.15
C LEU A 34 -4.07 -2.97 16.76
N LYS A 35 -3.35 -2.12 16.02
CA LYS A 35 -3.03 -0.74 16.45
C LYS A 35 -4.22 0.22 16.30
N ASN A 36 -5.26 -0.18 15.57
CA ASN A 36 -6.46 0.65 15.38
C ASN A 36 -7.38 0.54 16.60
N MET A 37 -7.75 1.68 17.19
CA MET A 37 -8.66 1.72 18.35
C MET A 37 -10.14 1.48 17.99
N LYS A 38 -10.48 1.32 16.71
CA LYS A 38 -11.86 1.12 16.23
C LYS A 38 -11.90 -0.07 15.28
N LEU A 39 -12.97 -0.85 15.36
CA LEU A 39 -13.26 -1.97 14.45
C LEU A 39 -13.37 -1.47 13.00
N GLU A 40 -14.15 -0.40 12.82
CA GLU A 40 -14.22 0.33 11.56
C GLU A 40 -13.36 1.61 11.64
N PRO A 41 -12.45 1.84 10.68
CA PRO A 41 -11.70 3.09 10.59
C PRO A 41 -12.69 4.26 10.51
N GLY A 42 -12.71 5.10 11.54
CA GLY A 42 -13.56 6.28 11.56
C GLY A 42 -13.19 7.23 10.41
N GLY A 43 -14.14 7.50 9.51
CA GLY A 43 -13.99 8.41 8.39
C GLY A 43 -15.34 8.72 7.73
N ARG A 44 -15.41 9.78 6.92
CA ARG A 44 -16.60 10.04 6.09
C ARG A 44 -16.75 8.90 5.07
N TYR A 45 -17.90 8.25 5.08
CA TYR A 45 -18.33 7.37 4.00
C TYR A 45 -18.69 8.26 2.81
N GLU A 46 -17.79 8.36 1.86
CA GLU A 46 -18.13 8.82 0.53
C GLU A 46 -18.42 7.54 -0.26
N ASP A 47 -19.71 7.24 -0.40
CA ASP A 47 -20.17 6.01 -1.05
C ASP A 47 -19.92 6.11 -2.55
N PHE A 48 -18.89 5.41 -2.99
CA PHE A 48 -18.64 5.15 -4.39
C PHE A 48 -19.70 4.15 -4.90
N PRO A 49 -20.25 4.32 -6.13
CA PRO A 49 -21.43 3.60 -6.58
C PRO A 49 -21.15 2.12 -6.90
N ASP A 50 -19.92 1.78 -7.27
CA ASP A 50 -19.52 0.41 -7.60
C ASP A 50 -18.08 0.10 -7.16
N PRO A 51 -17.84 -0.07 -5.84
CA PRO A 51 -16.52 -0.45 -5.34
C PRO A 51 -16.02 -1.78 -5.93
N PRO A 52 -16.83 -2.86 -6.03
CA PRO A 52 -16.40 -4.13 -6.62
C PRO A 52 -15.88 -3.99 -8.05
N GLY A 53 -16.59 -3.31 -8.94
CA GLY A 53 -16.16 -3.16 -10.34
C GLY A 53 -14.86 -2.37 -10.48
N LEU A 54 -14.66 -1.35 -9.65
CA LEU A 54 -13.39 -0.60 -9.64
C LEU A 54 -12.23 -1.47 -9.13
N ILE A 55 -12.47 -2.32 -8.13
CA ILE A 55 -11.47 -3.25 -7.58
C ILE A 55 -11.10 -4.33 -8.59
N GLU A 56 -12.08 -4.90 -9.30
CA GLU A 56 -11.82 -5.86 -10.38
C GLU A 56 -10.97 -5.25 -11.48
N PHE A 57 -11.25 -4.01 -11.87
CA PHE A 57 -10.42 -3.28 -12.82
C PHE A 57 -8.98 -3.06 -12.30
N ILE A 58 -8.83 -2.67 -11.04
CA ILE A 58 -7.52 -2.49 -10.40
C ILE A 58 -6.71 -3.79 -10.43
N ASN A 59 -7.34 -4.90 -10.05
CA ASN A 59 -6.71 -6.23 -10.06
C ASN A 59 -6.32 -6.63 -11.50
N HIS A 60 -7.23 -6.47 -12.46
CA HIS A 60 -6.93 -6.77 -13.86
C HIS A 60 -5.73 -5.99 -14.40
N VAL A 61 -5.62 -4.69 -14.12
CA VAL A 61 -4.46 -3.88 -14.54
C VAL A 61 -3.16 -4.36 -13.88
N ARG A 62 -3.25 -4.78 -12.61
CA ARG A 62 -2.11 -5.30 -11.83
C ARG A 62 -1.66 -6.68 -12.28
N ASP A 63 -2.58 -7.58 -12.58
CA ASP A 63 -2.28 -8.93 -13.10
C ASP A 63 -1.58 -8.86 -14.46
N ASN A 64 -1.87 -7.82 -15.25
CA ASN A 64 -1.15 -7.53 -16.49
C ASN A 64 0.22 -6.84 -16.28
N GLU A 65 0.68 -6.71 -15.04
CA GLU A 65 1.92 -6.03 -14.64
C GLU A 65 2.03 -4.57 -15.15
N ARG A 66 0.88 -3.91 -15.34
CA ARG A 66 0.85 -2.54 -15.85
C ARG A 66 0.87 -1.52 -14.71
N ALA A 67 1.47 -0.37 -15.00
CA ALA A 67 1.47 0.75 -14.07
C ALA A 67 0.04 1.31 -13.92
N LEU A 68 -0.59 1.04 -12.78
CA LEU A 68 -1.85 1.65 -12.40
C LEU A 68 -1.60 3.10 -11.92
N THR A 69 -2.27 4.06 -12.57
CA THR A 69 -2.21 5.48 -12.18
C THR A 69 -3.60 6.01 -11.90
N THR A 70 -3.69 7.16 -11.21
CA THR A 70 -4.98 7.78 -10.93
C THR A 70 -5.76 8.13 -12.20
N THR A 71 -5.06 8.39 -13.31
CA THR A 71 -5.70 8.58 -14.63
C THR A 71 -6.48 7.35 -15.08
N HIS A 72 -5.95 6.15 -14.86
CA HIS A 72 -6.64 4.90 -15.21
C HIS A 72 -7.95 4.74 -14.42
N LEU A 73 -7.90 5.03 -13.11
CA LEU A 73 -9.08 5.01 -12.25
C LEU A 73 -10.15 6.01 -12.72
N ILE A 74 -9.73 7.23 -13.07
CA ILE A 74 -10.63 8.28 -13.54
C ILE A 74 -11.23 7.94 -14.91
N LEU A 75 -10.46 7.33 -15.82
CA LEU A 75 -10.97 6.86 -17.11
C LEU A 75 -12.01 5.76 -16.93
N TRP A 76 -11.76 4.81 -16.03
CA TRP A 76 -12.74 3.78 -15.70
C TRP A 76 -14.03 4.37 -15.14
N ILE A 77 -13.93 5.34 -14.22
CA ILE A 77 -15.10 6.05 -13.68
C ILE A 77 -15.86 6.79 -14.78
N LYS A 78 -15.16 7.47 -15.69
CA LYS A 78 -15.78 8.17 -16.80
C LYS A 78 -16.52 7.24 -17.77
N ALA A 79 -16.04 6.00 -17.92
CA ALA A 79 -16.65 5.01 -18.79
C ALA A 79 -17.85 4.33 -18.13
N ASN A 80 -17.76 3.97 -16.85
CA ASN A 80 -18.74 3.12 -16.17
C ASN A 80 -19.70 3.89 -15.25
N GLN A 81 -19.28 5.03 -14.71
CA GLN A 81 -19.96 5.76 -13.64
C GLN A 81 -20.05 7.28 -13.94
N ARG A 82 -20.30 7.63 -15.21
CA ARG A 82 -20.28 9.02 -15.70
C ARG A 82 -21.30 9.92 -15.00
N GLU A 83 -22.53 9.44 -14.83
CA GLU A 83 -23.60 10.22 -14.18
C GLU A 83 -23.26 10.50 -12.72
N TRP A 84 -22.81 9.47 -11.99
CA TRP A 84 -22.33 9.63 -10.62
C TRP A 84 -21.17 10.62 -10.54
N LEU A 85 -20.16 10.53 -11.42
CA LEU A 85 -19.03 11.46 -11.44
C LEU A 85 -19.49 12.90 -11.66
N THR A 86 -20.44 13.11 -12.56
CA THR A 86 -20.95 14.45 -12.88
C THR A 86 -21.70 15.04 -11.68
N ASN A 87 -22.57 14.24 -11.05
CA ASN A 87 -23.31 14.65 -9.85
C ASN A 87 -22.37 14.89 -8.66
N TYR A 88 -21.40 14.00 -8.46
CA TYR A 88 -20.40 14.12 -7.42
C TYR A 88 -19.62 15.43 -7.57
N LEU A 89 -19.08 15.73 -8.75
CA LEU A 89 -18.35 16.98 -8.98
C LEU A 89 -19.24 18.23 -8.85
N ALA A 90 -20.54 18.13 -9.14
CA ALA A 90 -21.49 19.23 -8.99
C ALA A 90 -21.81 19.56 -7.51
N THR A 91 -21.79 18.56 -6.63
CA THR A 91 -22.00 18.76 -5.18
C THR A 91 -20.80 19.37 -4.46
N GLN A 92 -19.62 19.34 -5.07
CA GLN A 92 -18.38 19.81 -4.48
C GLN A 92 -18.12 21.28 -4.84
N GLN A 93 -17.44 22.00 -3.95
CA GLN A 93 -16.97 23.36 -4.27
C GLN A 93 -16.08 23.29 -5.53
N GLN A 94 -16.38 24.10 -6.55
CA GLN A 94 -15.75 24.02 -7.88
C GLN A 94 -14.21 24.03 -7.85
N ARG A 95 -13.59 24.69 -6.86
CA ARG A 95 -12.13 24.76 -6.71
C ARG A 95 -11.49 23.49 -6.11
N THR A 96 -12.25 22.63 -5.44
CA THR A 96 -11.72 21.47 -4.70
C THR A 96 -12.32 20.13 -5.17
N SER A 97 -13.17 20.15 -6.18
CA SER A 97 -13.93 18.98 -6.65
C SER A 97 -13.04 17.84 -7.17
N TYR A 98 -11.93 18.18 -7.83
CA TYR A 98 -10.98 17.17 -8.30
C TYR A 98 -10.12 16.61 -7.17
N ASP A 99 -9.69 17.46 -6.23
CA ASP A 99 -8.91 17.03 -5.06
C ASP A 99 -9.73 16.11 -4.14
N SER A 100 -11.03 16.35 -3.99
CA SER A 100 -11.90 15.46 -3.23
C SER A 100 -12.06 14.10 -3.91
N LEU A 101 -12.19 14.05 -5.24
CA LEU A 101 -12.22 12.80 -6.01
C LEU A 101 -10.90 12.00 -5.85
N LEU A 102 -9.75 12.68 -5.91
CA LEU A 102 -8.46 12.03 -5.71
C LEU A 102 -8.34 11.42 -4.31
N ARG A 103 -8.80 12.13 -3.28
CA ARG A 103 -8.81 11.64 -1.89
C ARG A 103 -9.77 10.47 -1.70
N LEU A 104 -10.93 10.49 -2.36
CA LEU A 104 -11.88 9.38 -2.37
C LEU A 104 -11.23 8.12 -2.92
N LEU A 105 -10.59 8.22 -4.09
CA LEU A 105 -9.88 7.12 -4.73
C LEU A 105 -8.73 6.58 -3.86
N GLN A 106 -7.95 7.46 -3.24
CA GLN A 106 -6.88 7.05 -2.33
C GLN A 106 -7.43 6.25 -1.14
N ARG A 107 -8.48 6.74 -0.48
CA ARG A 107 -9.11 6.04 0.65
C ARG A 107 -9.69 4.69 0.25
N LEU A 108 -10.30 4.60 -0.93
CA LEU A 108 -10.82 3.34 -1.45
C LEU A 108 -9.67 2.35 -1.67
N CYS A 109 -8.60 2.77 -2.34
CA CYS A 109 -7.40 1.94 -2.51
C CYS A 109 -6.81 1.47 -1.17
N ASP A 110 -6.64 2.39 -0.22
CA ASP A 110 -6.08 2.08 1.10
C ASP A 110 -6.97 1.09 1.88
N ARG A 111 -8.30 1.25 1.82
CA ARG A 111 -9.26 0.34 2.46
C ARG A 111 -9.18 -1.08 1.91
N HIS A 112 -8.92 -1.22 0.62
CA HIS A 112 -8.79 -2.52 -0.05
C HIS A 112 -7.35 -3.05 -0.08
N GLY A 113 -6.44 -2.47 0.71
CA GLY A 113 -5.07 -2.97 0.86
C GLY A 113 -4.12 -2.61 -0.29
N PHE A 114 -4.53 -1.75 -1.21
CA PHE A 114 -3.68 -1.31 -2.30
C PHE A 114 -2.70 -0.23 -1.82
N SER A 115 -1.41 -0.56 -1.82
CA SER A 115 -0.36 0.40 -1.49
C SER A 115 0.21 1.08 -2.74
N ARG A 116 0.60 2.35 -2.58
CA ARG A 116 1.33 3.08 -3.61
C ARG A 116 2.77 2.56 -3.70
N GLN A 117 3.12 1.99 -4.85
CA GLN A 117 4.47 1.52 -5.14
C GLN A 117 5.18 2.47 -6.11
N ARG A 118 6.51 2.56 -5.99
CA ARG A 118 7.32 3.22 -7.02
C ARG A 118 7.49 2.24 -8.18
N PRO A 119 7.27 2.66 -9.44
CA PRO A 119 7.58 1.83 -10.58
C PRO A 119 9.05 1.42 -10.53
N THR A 120 9.30 0.12 -10.40
CA THR A 120 10.63 -0.48 -10.52
C THR A 120 10.82 -0.99 -11.94
N LYS A 121 12.01 -0.80 -12.49
CA LYS A 121 12.37 -1.34 -13.82
C LYS A 121 12.75 -2.81 -13.67
N ASN A 122 11.76 -3.70 -13.62
CA ASN A 122 12.02 -5.12 -13.76
C ASN A 122 12.12 -5.45 -15.25
N LYS A 123 13.17 -6.16 -15.65
CA LYS A 123 13.42 -6.53 -17.06
C LYS A 123 12.60 -7.76 -17.50
N VAL A 124 12.08 -8.51 -16.54
CA VAL A 124 11.45 -9.83 -16.73
C VAL A 124 10.13 -9.83 -15.97
N LYS A 125 9.12 -10.50 -16.52
CA LYS A 125 7.81 -10.65 -15.88
C LYS A 125 7.93 -11.58 -14.67
N GLN A 126 7.03 -11.42 -13.71
CA GLN A 126 7.02 -12.23 -12.51
C GLN A 126 6.71 -13.70 -12.80
N ALA A 127 5.82 -13.97 -13.76
CA ALA A 127 5.51 -15.34 -14.20
C ALA A 127 6.76 -16.07 -14.73
N ASP A 128 7.49 -15.44 -15.65
CA ASP A 128 8.70 -16.02 -16.23
C ASP A 128 9.77 -16.29 -15.15
N LEU A 129 9.90 -15.40 -14.15
CA LEU A 129 10.80 -15.61 -13.00
C LEU A 129 10.36 -16.77 -12.11
N ALA A 130 9.06 -16.94 -11.88
CA ALA A 130 8.51 -18.03 -11.08
C ALA A 130 8.73 -19.38 -11.77
N ASP A 131 8.57 -19.44 -13.08
CA ASP A 131 8.82 -20.64 -13.88
C ASP A 131 10.29 -21.05 -13.80
N VAL A 132 11.21 -20.12 -14.06
CA VAL A 132 12.67 -20.37 -13.94
C VAL A 132 13.05 -20.77 -12.51
N GLN A 133 12.47 -20.13 -11.50
CA GLN A 133 12.72 -20.47 -10.11
C GLN A 133 12.24 -21.90 -9.78
N SER A 134 11.06 -22.29 -10.27
CA SER A 134 10.49 -23.62 -10.05
C SER A 134 11.31 -24.71 -10.75
N GLU A 135 11.71 -24.47 -12.00
CA GLU A 135 12.55 -25.39 -12.78
C GLU A 135 13.91 -25.57 -12.09
N PHE A 136 14.58 -24.48 -11.74
CA PHE A 136 15.85 -24.52 -11.01
C PHE A 136 15.72 -25.26 -9.67
N ALA A 137 14.65 -25.00 -8.89
CA ALA A 137 14.44 -25.69 -7.62
C ALA A 137 14.24 -27.19 -7.82
N ALA A 138 13.50 -27.61 -8.85
CA ALA A 138 13.30 -29.01 -9.17
C ALA A 138 14.61 -29.71 -9.58
N GLU A 139 15.42 -29.07 -10.44
CA GLU A 139 16.73 -29.59 -10.85
C GLU A 139 17.70 -29.68 -9.67
N PHE A 140 17.80 -28.62 -8.88
CA PHE A 140 18.64 -28.57 -7.68
C PHE A 140 18.26 -29.67 -6.70
N HIS A 141 16.97 -29.84 -6.41
CA HIS A 141 16.52 -30.90 -5.51
C HIS A 141 16.77 -32.29 -6.09
N ARG A 142 16.62 -32.51 -7.40
CA ARG A 142 16.90 -33.80 -8.03
C ARG A 142 18.38 -34.18 -7.92
N GLU A 143 19.27 -33.25 -8.24
CA GLU A 143 20.72 -33.49 -8.34
C GLU A 143 21.38 -33.57 -6.97
N TYR A 144 20.92 -32.76 -6.00
CA TYR A 144 21.55 -32.64 -4.69
C TYR A 144 20.76 -33.32 -3.55
N ILE A 145 19.76 -34.17 -3.85
CA ILE A 145 18.92 -34.85 -2.83
C ILE A 145 19.72 -35.67 -1.81
N ALA A 146 20.86 -36.22 -2.25
CA ALA A 146 21.70 -37.07 -1.43
C ALA A 146 22.60 -36.29 -0.45
N TYR A 147 22.75 -34.98 -0.64
CA TYR A 147 23.58 -34.14 0.22
C TYR A 147 22.77 -33.57 1.37
N GLY A 148 23.39 -33.50 2.55
CA GLY A 148 22.81 -32.84 3.71
C GLY A 148 22.73 -31.33 3.51
N LYS A 149 21.82 -30.67 4.24
CA LYS A 149 21.64 -29.21 4.19
C LYS A 149 22.89 -28.44 4.63
N ASP A 150 23.74 -29.08 5.42
CA ASP A 150 25.04 -28.60 5.90
C ASP A 150 26.10 -28.48 4.78
N CYS A 151 25.83 -29.05 3.61
CA CYS A 151 26.74 -29.01 2.46
C CYS A 151 26.40 -27.87 1.46
N VAL A 152 25.40 -27.03 1.73
CA VAL A 152 24.97 -25.93 0.85
C VAL A 152 25.47 -24.59 1.40
N TYR A 153 26.40 -23.98 0.69
CA TYR A 153 26.98 -22.68 1.06
C TYR A 153 26.46 -21.58 0.12
N ASN A 154 25.83 -20.54 0.68
CA ASN A 154 25.43 -19.38 -0.10
C ASN A 154 26.64 -18.47 -0.33
N VAL A 155 26.93 -18.15 -1.59
CA VAL A 155 28.00 -17.22 -1.97
C VAL A 155 27.37 -16.10 -2.78
N ASN A 156 27.41 -14.88 -2.25
CA ASN A 156 26.97 -13.69 -2.96
C ASN A 156 27.91 -12.51 -2.68
N GLU A 157 28.13 -11.68 -3.70
CA GLU A 157 28.84 -10.42 -3.55
C GLU A 157 27.85 -9.34 -3.13
N THR A 158 28.05 -8.75 -1.96
CA THR A 158 27.27 -7.58 -1.51
C THR A 158 28.15 -6.35 -1.66
N GLY A 159 27.87 -5.52 -2.67
CA GLY A 159 28.57 -4.25 -2.85
C GLY A 159 28.35 -3.34 -1.65
N ILE A 160 29.43 -2.97 -0.96
CA ILE A 160 29.39 -2.00 0.13
C ILE A 160 29.50 -0.61 -0.52
N TYR A 161 28.36 0.08 -0.64
CA TYR A 161 28.32 1.45 -1.11
C TYR A 161 28.49 2.40 0.08
N TYR A 162 29.56 3.20 0.07
CA TYR A 162 29.68 4.37 0.95
C TYR A 162 28.77 5.49 0.42
N ASP A 163 27.47 5.36 0.63
CA ASP A 163 26.53 6.47 0.41
C ASP A 163 26.71 7.49 1.54
N MET A 164 27.71 8.37 1.37
CA MET A 164 27.89 9.56 2.18
C MET A 164 27.58 10.79 1.31
N PRO A 165 26.31 11.04 0.94
CA PRO A 165 25.97 12.33 0.36
C PRO A 165 26.31 13.42 1.42
N PRO A 166 26.97 14.53 1.04
CA PRO A 166 27.29 15.57 2.00
C PRO A 166 26.01 16.05 2.68
N ARG A 167 25.87 15.81 3.99
CA ARG A 167 24.67 16.23 4.76
C ARG A 167 24.58 17.76 4.88
N TYR A 168 25.70 18.45 4.73
CA TYR A 168 25.79 19.90 4.81
C TYR A 168 26.78 20.41 3.77
N ILE A 169 26.34 21.34 2.93
CA ILE A 169 27.22 22.17 2.09
C ILE A 169 27.23 23.53 2.76
N TRP A 170 28.42 24.04 3.09
CA TRP A 170 28.55 25.39 3.64
C TRP A 170 28.26 26.38 2.52
N ALA A 171 27.26 27.22 2.72
CA ALA A 171 26.99 28.37 1.86
C ALA A 171 27.57 29.61 2.52
N GLY A 172 28.42 30.34 1.80
CA GLY A 172 28.81 31.70 2.20
C GLY A 172 27.60 32.62 2.13
N GLU A 173 27.38 33.40 3.18
CA GLU A 173 26.30 34.38 3.24
C GLU A 173 26.52 35.44 2.15
N ALA A 174 25.44 35.73 1.40
CA ALA A 174 25.33 36.70 0.30
C ALA A 174 25.78 36.27 -1.10
N GLU A 175 24.89 35.60 -1.86
CA GLU A 175 24.15 36.21 -2.99
C GLU A 175 23.37 35.14 -3.80
N THR A 176 22.06 35.35 -3.90
CA THR A 176 21.15 34.99 -5.00
C THR A 176 21.44 33.74 -5.86
N ARG A 177 20.61 32.70 -5.63
CA ARG A 177 20.14 31.65 -6.58
C ARG A 177 21.05 31.38 -7.79
N LYS A 178 22.01 30.48 -7.62
CA LYS A 178 22.44 29.58 -8.70
C LYS A 178 22.54 28.16 -8.15
N SER A 179 21.64 27.28 -8.60
CA SER A 179 21.81 25.84 -8.41
C SER A 179 22.88 25.36 -9.39
N PRO A 180 23.99 24.75 -8.95
CA PRO A 180 24.93 24.16 -9.88
C PRO A 180 24.31 22.86 -10.42
N ALA A 181 24.27 22.73 -11.74
CA ALA A 181 23.91 21.49 -12.39
C ALA A 181 24.92 20.41 -12.01
N VAL A 182 24.46 19.33 -11.37
CA VAL A 182 25.28 18.13 -11.15
C VAL A 182 25.41 17.43 -12.50
N ARG A 183 26.55 17.63 -13.18
CA ARG A 183 26.95 16.79 -14.31
C ARG A 183 27.38 15.44 -13.75
N SER A 184 26.63 14.38 -14.09
CA SER A 184 27.09 13.01 -13.93
C SER A 184 28.30 12.79 -14.84
N ILE A 185 29.49 12.69 -14.26
CA ILE A 185 30.66 12.16 -14.97
C ILE A 185 30.49 10.64 -15.00
N ARG A 186 30.23 10.07 -16.18
CA ARG A 186 30.54 8.67 -16.45
C ARG A 186 32.06 8.57 -16.53
N LEU A 187 32.67 7.72 -15.72
CA LEU A 187 33.94 7.10 -16.06
C LEU A 187 33.64 5.72 -16.64
N ALA A 188 34.44 5.38 -17.65
CA ALA A 188 34.26 4.30 -18.63
C ALA A 188 34.05 2.92 -18.03
#